data_AF-A0A8S1P2A7-F1
#
_entry.id   AF-A0A8S1P2A7-F1
#
_cell.length_a   1.000
_cell.length_b   1.000
_cell.length_c   1.000
_cell.angle_alpha   90.00
_cell.angle_beta   90.00
_cell.angle_gamma   90.00
#
_symmetry.space_group_name_H-M   'P 1'
#
loop_
_entity.id
_entity.type
_entity.pdbx_description
1 polymer ?
#
loop_
_entity_poly.entity_id
_entity_poly.type
_entity_poly.pdbx_seq_one_letter_code
_entity_poly.pdbx_strand_id
1 'polypeptide(L)'
;MSKDHNSPNQSDNDAEEIMYSAISSFSAIQQQQDQQQQQQQQQQQQQQQQQQQQQQLQQQFYKQSSQKQQSQSDYNQQQPQYQQQLQQKQQHLYQQQQQQQQQQKQQFLQLQSQEQEKQFQQDQNFFNNLTKSKTRIYQYQVKQELYLKMKQDISKFQMSIVDQPQFSEDGSIIVCPICYDSSFADSNIQDKYVISMSCSHQFHYVCLQPLLNNNFLKCPVCNKIVGQLKGDQPDGIMEVKTIQQRCEGYKCNTIQIKYIFHNGLRNGKYFSGTTRFAYLPENEEGKYVLSLLRKAFDQKLVFTIGTSLTTGQENCIVWNGIHHKTSLDGGPQNYGYPDPTYFDRVLDELKQKGITQSNN
;
A
#
# COMPACT_ATOMS: atom_id res chain seq x y z
N MET A 1 40.54 -15.69 -47.72
CA MET A 1 40.94 -14.38 -47.18
C MET A 1 39.70 -13.52 -47.07
N SER A 2 39.56 -12.94 -45.88
CA SER A 2 38.50 -12.08 -45.36
C SER A 2 38.09 -10.93 -46.29
N LYS A 3 36.85 -10.43 -46.19
CA LYS A 3 36.44 -9.42 -45.19
C LYS A 3 34.93 -9.16 -45.31
N ASP A 4 34.17 -9.60 -44.32
CA ASP A 4 32.85 -9.05 -44.00
C ASP A 4 33.05 -7.75 -43.21
N HIS A 5 32.50 -6.64 -43.71
CA HIS A 5 32.35 -5.41 -42.94
C HIS A 5 30.99 -5.41 -42.25
N ASN A 6 30.99 -5.76 -40.97
CA ASN A 6 29.89 -5.56 -40.05
C ASN A 6 29.95 -4.10 -39.56
N SER A 7 29.07 -3.24 -40.08
CA SER A 7 28.78 -1.96 -39.43
C SER A 7 27.69 -2.19 -38.37
N PRO A 8 27.81 -1.62 -37.15
CA PRO A 8 26.74 -1.71 -36.17
C PRO A 8 25.51 -0.96 -36.69
N ASN A 9 24.35 -1.63 -36.69
CA ASN A 9 23.08 -1.04 -37.09
C ASN A 9 22.75 0.15 -36.18
N GLN A 10 22.56 1.34 -36.76
CA GLN A 10 22.08 2.55 -36.06
C GLN A 10 20.80 2.30 -35.25
N SER A 11 19.96 1.33 -35.67
CA SER A 11 18.72 0.97 -34.98
C SER A 11 18.89 0.31 -33.60
N ASP A 12 20.03 -0.36 -33.36
CA ASP A 12 20.30 -0.98 -32.05
C ASP A 12 20.78 0.06 -31.04
N ASN A 13 21.53 1.07 -31.50
CA ASN A 13 21.92 2.22 -30.69
C ASN A 13 20.70 3.07 -30.30
N ASP A 14 19.76 3.30 -31.21
CA ASP A 14 18.55 4.09 -30.94
C ASP A 14 17.60 3.38 -29.95
N ALA A 15 17.53 2.04 -29.99
CA ALA A 15 16.72 1.25 -29.08
C ALA A 15 17.31 1.19 -27.66
N GLU A 16 18.64 1.11 -27.54
CA GLU A 16 19.32 1.28 -26.25
C GLU A 16 19.15 2.72 -25.74
N GLU A 17 19.28 3.75 -26.57
CA GLU A 17 19.12 5.16 -26.16
C GLU A 17 17.71 5.48 -25.66
N ILE A 18 16.66 4.92 -26.30
CA ILE A 18 15.26 5.08 -25.88
C ILE A 18 14.97 4.30 -24.60
N MET A 19 15.52 3.10 -24.43
CA MET A 19 15.35 2.31 -23.21
C MET A 19 16.11 2.94 -22.03
N TYR A 20 17.34 3.41 -22.24
CA TYR A 20 18.12 4.16 -21.26
C TYR A 20 17.47 5.52 -20.93
N SER A 21 16.86 6.20 -21.90
CA SER A 21 16.08 7.42 -21.70
C SER A 21 14.81 7.17 -20.88
N ALA A 22 14.03 6.13 -21.19
CA ALA A 22 12.83 5.77 -20.44
C ALA A 22 13.12 5.27 -19.02
N ILE A 23 14.18 4.49 -18.82
CA ILE A 23 14.63 4.01 -17.50
C ILE A 23 15.21 5.17 -16.69
N SER A 24 15.99 6.06 -17.32
CA SER A 24 16.49 7.28 -16.67
C SER A 24 15.34 8.20 -16.28
N SER A 25 14.31 8.32 -17.12
CA SER A 25 13.10 9.10 -16.85
C SER A 25 12.25 8.51 -15.73
N PHE A 26 12.04 7.19 -15.70
CA PHE A 26 11.34 6.52 -14.60
C PHE A 26 12.11 6.62 -13.28
N SER A 27 13.44 6.49 -13.33
CA SER A 27 14.29 6.69 -12.16
C SER A 27 14.28 8.14 -11.67
N ALA A 28 14.20 9.12 -12.58
CA ALA A 28 14.10 10.53 -12.26
C ALA A 28 12.73 10.91 -11.69
N ILE A 29 11.65 10.32 -12.22
CA ILE A 29 10.29 10.47 -11.68
C ILE A 29 10.19 9.83 -10.31
N GLN A 30 10.71 8.62 -10.13
CA GLN A 30 10.74 7.94 -8.82
C GLN A 30 11.61 8.71 -7.81
N GLN A 31 12.79 9.20 -8.21
CA GLN A 31 13.64 10.03 -7.37
C GLN A 31 13.00 11.37 -7.02
N GLN A 32 12.26 12.00 -7.94
CA GLN A 32 11.51 13.23 -7.66
C GLN A 32 10.33 12.96 -6.72
N GLN A 33 9.62 11.84 -6.88
CA GLN A 33 8.53 11.44 -5.99
C GLN A 33 9.06 11.11 -4.58
N ASP A 34 10.21 10.43 -4.49
CA ASP A 34 10.86 10.11 -3.22
C ASP A 34 11.42 11.38 -2.54
N GLN A 35 11.99 12.33 -3.32
CA GLN A 35 12.40 13.63 -2.80
C GLN A 35 11.21 14.48 -2.34
N GLN A 36 10.08 14.46 -3.05
CA GLN A 36 8.85 15.13 -2.64
C GLN A 36 8.26 14.52 -1.36
N GLN A 37 8.25 13.19 -1.24
CA GLN A 37 7.82 12.53 0.00
C GLN A 37 8.74 12.84 1.18
N GLN A 38 10.06 12.89 0.95
CA GLN A 38 11.03 13.26 1.99
C GLN A 38 10.87 14.72 2.42
N GLN A 39 10.66 15.65 1.49
CA GLN A 39 10.39 17.06 1.82
C GLN A 39 9.06 17.21 2.58
N GLN A 40 8.01 16.47 2.20
CA GLN A 40 6.73 16.47 2.93
C GLN A 40 6.87 15.89 4.35
N GLN A 41 7.63 14.81 4.52
CA GLN A 41 7.90 14.23 5.84
C GLN A 41 8.72 15.17 6.72
N GLN A 42 9.75 15.83 6.15
CA GLN A 42 10.53 16.83 6.90
C GLN A 42 9.68 18.03 7.33
N GLN A 43 8.80 18.52 6.46
CA GLN A 43 7.89 19.63 6.82
C GLN A 43 6.87 19.22 7.89
N GLN A 44 6.33 18.00 7.84
CA GLN A 44 5.45 17.48 8.90
C GLN A 44 6.19 17.30 10.23
N GLN A 45 7.43 16.81 10.21
CA GLN A 45 8.24 16.69 11.42
C GLN A 45 8.57 18.06 12.03
N GLN A 46 8.91 19.06 11.21
CA GLN A 46 9.12 20.43 11.70
C GLN A 46 7.85 21.02 12.31
N GLN A 47 6.67 20.79 11.70
CA GLN A 47 5.39 21.23 12.27
C GLN A 47 5.06 20.54 13.60
N GLN A 48 5.31 19.23 13.72
CA GLN A 48 5.11 18.51 14.98
C GLN A 48 6.07 19.00 16.07
N GLN A 49 7.34 19.27 15.73
CA GLN A 49 8.29 19.84 16.68
C GLN A 49 7.86 21.23 17.15
N GLN A 50 7.39 22.10 16.25
CA GLN A 50 6.88 23.42 16.63
C GLN A 50 5.64 23.31 17.54
N GLN A 51 4.72 22.37 17.28
CA GLN A 51 3.58 22.12 18.17
C GLN A 51 4.01 21.63 19.55
N GLN A 52 4.96 20.70 19.63
CA GLN A 52 5.47 20.21 20.91
C GLN A 52 6.18 21.32 21.70
N GLN A 53 6.98 22.16 21.03
CA GLN A 53 7.66 23.28 21.66
C GLN A 53 6.67 24.32 22.20
N GLN A 54 5.57 24.57 21.48
CA GLN A 54 4.49 25.45 21.95
C GLN A 54 3.70 24.85 23.13
N GLN A 55 3.42 23.55 23.12
CA GLN A 55 2.80 22.89 24.27
C GLN A 55 3.69 22.95 25.51
N GLN A 56 5.01 22.80 25.36
CA GLN A 56 5.95 22.94 26.46
C GLN A 56 5.99 24.37 27.01
N LEU A 57 5.99 25.38 26.14
CA LEU A 57 5.90 26.79 26.56
C LEU A 57 4.58 27.08 27.30
N GLN A 58 3.47 26.51 26.83
CA GLN A 58 2.17 26.64 27.48
C GLN A 58 2.18 25.99 28.87
N GLN A 59 2.73 24.79 29.02
CA GLN A 59 2.87 24.11 30.31
C GLN A 59 3.80 24.86 31.27
N GLN A 60 4.90 25.45 30.78
CA GLN A 60 5.78 26.28 31.58
C GLN A 60 5.07 27.55 32.08
N PHE A 61 4.25 28.18 31.23
CA PHE A 61 3.46 29.34 31.60
C PHE A 61 2.40 29.00 32.66
N TYR A 62 1.72 27.85 32.54
CA TYR A 62 0.82 27.35 33.58
C TYR A 62 1.55 27.14 34.92
N LYS A 63 2.73 26.51 34.90
CA LYS A 63 3.54 26.32 36.12
C LYS A 63 3.97 27.65 36.76
N GLN A 64 4.39 28.62 35.97
CA GLN A 64 4.77 29.95 36.47
C GLN A 64 3.56 30.73 37.01
N SER A 65 2.39 30.58 36.38
CA SER A 65 1.14 31.20 36.84
C SER A 65 0.65 30.60 38.16
N SER A 66 0.74 29.28 38.32
CA SER A 66 0.44 28.59 39.58
C SER A 66 1.41 28.96 40.71
N GLN A 67 2.70 29.18 40.41
CA GLN A 67 3.69 29.65 41.40
C GLN A 67 3.46 31.11 41.82
N LYS A 68 3.03 31.98 40.91
CA LYS A 68 2.64 33.37 41.25
C LYS A 68 1.35 33.44 42.09
N GLN A 69 0.43 32.50 41.91
CA GLN A 69 -0.77 32.39 42.77
C GLN A 69 -0.46 31.94 44.21
N GLN A 70 0.68 31.30 44.46
CA GLN A 70 1.11 30.90 45.81
C GLN A 70 1.89 32.00 46.56
N SER A 71 2.22 33.13 45.91
CA SER A 71 3.15 34.13 46.45
C SER A 71 2.55 35.53 46.68
N GLN A 72 1.24 35.74 46.55
CA GLN A 72 0.59 37.02 46.88
C GLN A 72 -0.68 36.81 47.71
N SER A 73 -0.63 37.27 48.95
CA SER A 73 -1.66 37.14 49.99
C SER A 73 -2.70 38.27 50.01
N ASP A 74 -2.74 39.17 49.02
CA ASP A 74 -3.73 40.23 48.97
C ASP A 74 -4.07 40.60 47.53
N TYR A 75 -5.35 40.48 47.18
CA TYR A 75 -6.15 41.35 46.28
C TYR A 75 -7.38 40.60 45.78
N ASN A 76 -8.42 40.62 46.61
CA ASN A 76 -9.71 40.00 46.36
C ASN A 76 -10.72 41.10 46.05
N GLN A 77 -11.03 41.34 44.78
CA GLN A 77 -12.28 41.98 44.29
C GLN A 77 -12.40 42.08 42.75
N GLN A 78 -11.33 41.83 41.97
CA GLN A 78 -11.39 41.83 40.48
C GLN A 78 -11.16 40.44 39.84
N GLN A 79 -11.04 39.38 40.64
CA GLN A 79 -10.65 38.03 40.18
C GLN A 79 -11.58 37.41 39.11
N PRO A 80 -12.92 37.40 39.25
CA PRO A 80 -13.78 36.72 38.30
C PRO A 80 -13.77 37.40 36.93
N GLN A 81 -13.72 38.74 36.92
CA GLN A 81 -13.76 39.54 35.69
C GLN A 81 -12.45 39.44 34.91
N TYR A 82 -11.30 39.41 35.60
CA TYR A 82 -9.99 39.18 35.00
C TYR A 82 -9.86 37.75 34.45
N GLN A 83 -10.31 36.73 35.20
CA GLN A 83 -10.34 35.34 34.70
C GLN A 83 -11.28 35.18 33.50
N GLN A 84 -12.44 35.83 33.51
CA GLN A 84 -13.41 35.76 32.42
C GLN A 84 -12.88 36.47 31.16
N GLN A 85 -12.23 37.62 31.30
CA GLN A 85 -11.55 38.29 30.18
C GLN A 85 -10.38 37.46 29.63
N LEU A 86 -9.61 36.80 30.49
CA LEU A 86 -8.55 35.88 30.07
C LEU A 86 -9.12 34.68 29.30
N GLN A 87 -10.22 34.10 29.77
CA GLN A 87 -10.86 32.96 29.12
C GLN A 87 -11.47 33.33 27.77
N GLN A 88 -12.10 34.51 27.67
CA GLN A 88 -12.59 35.06 26.40
C GLN A 88 -11.46 35.33 25.42
N LYS A 89 -10.34 35.91 25.88
CA LYS A 89 -9.16 36.16 25.05
C LYS A 89 -8.52 34.85 24.57
N GLN A 90 -8.50 33.81 25.41
CA GLN A 90 -8.04 32.46 25.03
C GLN A 90 -8.95 31.80 23.99
N GLN A 91 -10.28 31.87 24.16
CA GLN A 91 -11.22 31.34 23.17
C GLN A 91 -11.11 32.08 21.83
N HIS A 92 -10.94 33.40 21.85
CA HIS A 92 -10.79 34.18 20.63
C HIS A 92 -9.50 33.85 19.88
N LEU A 93 -8.37 33.74 20.59
CA LEU A 93 -7.10 33.32 20.00
C LEU A 93 -7.18 31.91 19.42
N TYR A 94 -7.86 30.99 20.11
CA TYR A 94 -8.07 29.63 19.63
C TYR A 94 -8.93 29.58 18.35
N GLN A 95 -10.02 30.35 18.30
CA GLN A 95 -10.87 30.45 17.11
C GLN A 95 -10.14 31.09 15.92
N GLN A 96 -9.35 32.14 16.16
CA GLN A 96 -8.56 32.81 15.13
C GLN A 96 -7.48 31.87 14.58
N GLN A 97 -6.88 31.04 15.44
CA GLN A 97 -5.93 29.99 15.03
C GLN A 97 -6.60 28.90 14.20
N GLN A 98 -7.81 28.45 14.56
CA GLN A 98 -8.55 27.48 13.75
C GLN A 98 -8.93 28.03 12.37
N GLN A 99 -9.33 29.30 12.28
CA GLN A 99 -9.61 29.94 11.00
C GLN A 99 -8.36 30.06 10.12
N GLN A 100 -7.21 30.43 10.68
CA GLN A 100 -5.95 30.45 9.93
C GLN A 100 -5.56 29.06 9.42
N GLN A 101 -5.71 28.03 10.25
CA GLN A 101 -5.45 26.65 9.82
C GLN A 101 -6.41 26.19 8.70
N GLN A 102 -7.70 26.55 8.78
CA GLN A 102 -8.66 26.24 7.73
C GLN A 102 -8.34 26.98 6.43
N GLN A 103 -7.98 28.26 6.49
CA GLN A 103 -7.58 29.03 5.30
C GLN A 103 -6.32 28.46 4.66
N GLN A 104 -5.29 28.12 5.45
CA GLN A 104 -4.07 27.51 4.93
C GLN A 104 -4.33 26.12 4.33
N LYS A 105 -5.22 25.32 4.94
CA LYS A 105 -5.64 24.02 4.39
C LYS A 105 -6.38 24.18 3.07
N GLN A 106 -7.28 25.16 2.95
CA GLN A 106 -7.96 25.46 1.70
C GLN A 106 -6.99 25.94 0.62
N GLN A 107 -6.03 26.81 0.97
CA GLN A 107 -5.02 27.31 0.04
C GLN A 107 -4.10 26.18 -0.44
N PHE A 108 -3.74 25.24 0.44
CA PHE A 108 -3.00 24.03 0.08
C PHE A 108 -3.79 23.13 -0.87
N LEU A 109 -5.07 22.86 -0.57
CA LEU A 109 -5.95 22.06 -1.45
C LEU A 109 -6.12 22.70 -2.84
N GLN A 110 -6.18 24.03 -2.89
CA GLN A 110 -6.31 24.79 -4.14
C GLN A 110 -5.01 24.79 -4.97
N LEU A 111 -3.85 24.89 -4.31
CA LEU A 111 -2.55 24.73 -4.96
C LEU A 111 -2.37 23.30 -5.48
N GLN A 112 -2.76 22.31 -4.68
CA GLN A 112 -2.73 20.90 -5.08
C GLN A 112 -3.63 20.64 -6.29
N SER A 113 -4.83 21.21 -6.35
CA SER A 113 -5.73 21.05 -7.50
C SER A 113 -5.18 21.75 -8.75
N GLN A 114 -4.60 22.95 -8.61
CA GLN A 114 -4.00 23.68 -9.74
C GLN A 114 -2.73 23.00 -10.27
N GLU A 115 -1.91 22.40 -9.39
CA GLU A 115 -0.74 21.63 -9.80
C GLU A 115 -1.14 20.30 -10.43
N GLN A 116 -2.19 19.63 -9.93
CA GLN A 116 -2.76 18.45 -10.58
C GLN A 116 -3.33 18.76 -11.96
N GLU A 117 -4.01 19.90 -12.14
CA GLU A 117 -4.48 20.35 -13.47
C GLU A 117 -3.31 20.69 -14.41
N LYS A 118 -2.26 21.35 -13.93
CA LYS A 118 -1.05 21.63 -14.72
C LYS A 118 -0.29 20.36 -15.07
N GLN A 119 -0.20 19.40 -14.16
CA GLN A 119 0.40 18.10 -14.39
C GLN A 119 -0.42 17.30 -15.40
N PHE A 120 -1.76 17.30 -15.28
CA PHE A 120 -2.65 16.69 -16.27
C PHE A 120 -2.49 17.33 -17.66
N GLN A 121 -2.35 18.66 -17.75
CA GLN A 121 -2.11 19.36 -19.02
C GLN A 121 -0.71 19.11 -19.58
N GLN A 122 0.32 19.00 -18.74
CA GLN A 122 1.68 18.65 -19.16
C GLN A 122 1.78 17.19 -19.60
N ASP A 123 1.13 16.28 -18.88
CA ASP A 123 1.00 14.87 -19.26
C ASP A 123 0.22 14.76 -20.56
N GLN A 124 -0.91 15.46 -20.74
CA GLN A 124 -1.63 15.51 -22.03
C GLN A 124 -0.76 16.04 -23.18
N ASN A 125 0.05 17.07 -22.95
CA ASN A 125 0.96 17.60 -23.97
C ASN A 125 2.14 16.67 -24.25
N PHE A 126 2.64 15.95 -23.24
CA PHE A 126 3.66 14.91 -23.38
C PHE A 126 3.12 13.69 -24.15
N PHE A 127 1.92 13.22 -23.80
CA PHE A 127 1.19 12.17 -24.52
C PHE A 127 0.90 12.58 -25.97
N ASN A 128 0.45 13.81 -26.22
CA ASN A 128 0.19 14.33 -27.57
C ASN A 128 1.47 14.46 -28.42
N ASN A 129 2.62 14.69 -27.81
CA ASN A 129 3.92 14.69 -28.49
C ASN A 129 4.45 13.27 -28.72
N LEU A 130 4.20 12.32 -27.80
CA LEU A 130 4.49 10.90 -27.99
C LEU A 130 3.64 10.27 -29.12
N THR A 131 2.37 10.64 -29.25
CA THR A 131 1.48 10.13 -30.31
C THR A 131 1.90 10.57 -31.71
N LYS A 132 2.67 11.65 -31.85
CA LYS A 132 3.20 12.11 -33.16
C LYS A 132 4.42 11.33 -33.65
N SER A 133 5.03 10.49 -32.80
CA SER A 133 6.34 9.86 -33.08
C SER A 133 6.37 8.33 -33.04
N LYS A 134 5.28 7.63 -32.69
CA LYS A 134 5.39 6.19 -32.36
C LYS A 134 5.03 5.26 -33.52
N THR A 135 6.05 4.63 -34.09
CA THR A 135 5.93 3.36 -34.79
C THR A 135 5.38 2.33 -33.81
N ARG A 136 4.23 1.71 -34.11
CA ARG A 136 3.65 0.63 -33.29
C ARG A 136 4.72 -0.43 -33.01
N ILE A 137 4.72 -0.98 -31.80
CA ILE A 137 5.69 -1.97 -31.27
C ILE A 137 5.91 -3.20 -32.19
N TYR A 138 5.07 -3.41 -33.21
CA TYR A 138 4.98 -4.63 -34.04
C TYR A 138 5.90 -4.77 -35.25
N GLN A 139 6.93 -3.93 -35.44
CA GLN A 139 7.92 -4.20 -36.49
C GLN A 139 9.10 -5.08 -36.05
N TYR A 140 9.19 -5.45 -34.77
CA TYR A 140 10.22 -6.36 -34.31
C TYR A 140 9.78 -7.82 -34.49
N GLN A 141 10.56 -8.60 -35.25
CA GLN A 141 10.48 -10.06 -35.22
C GLN A 141 10.65 -10.52 -33.77
N VAL A 142 9.58 -10.99 -33.13
CA VAL A 142 9.67 -11.57 -31.79
C VAL A 142 10.60 -12.77 -31.87
N LYS A 143 11.78 -12.65 -31.23
CA LYS A 143 12.76 -13.74 -31.14
C LYS A 143 12.04 -15.00 -30.64
N GLN A 144 12.29 -16.15 -31.27
CA GLN A 144 11.60 -17.41 -30.92
C GLN A 144 11.67 -17.73 -29.41
N GLU A 145 12.78 -17.37 -28.76
CA GLU A 145 12.98 -17.50 -27.32
C GLU A 145 11.92 -16.75 -26.48
N LEU A 146 11.58 -15.52 -26.87
CA LEU A 146 10.58 -14.72 -26.17
C LEU A 146 9.17 -15.33 -26.31
N TYR A 147 8.86 -15.90 -27.47
CA TYR A 147 7.60 -16.60 -27.71
C TYR A 147 7.48 -17.90 -26.87
N LEU A 148 8.56 -18.67 -26.77
CA LEU A 148 8.60 -19.88 -25.93
C LEU A 148 8.45 -19.51 -24.44
N LYS A 149 9.16 -18.46 -24.00
CA LYS A 149 9.05 -17.96 -22.63
C LYS A 149 7.63 -17.49 -22.31
N MET A 150 7.01 -16.74 -23.21
CA MET A 150 5.62 -16.32 -23.10
C MET A 150 4.67 -17.51 -22.93
N LYS A 151 4.80 -18.58 -23.74
CA LYS A 151 3.97 -19.78 -23.58
C LYS A 151 4.10 -20.44 -22.21
N GLN A 152 5.32 -20.51 -21.67
CA GLN A 152 5.56 -21.03 -20.32
C GLN A 152 4.87 -20.16 -19.27
N ASP A 153 5.02 -18.84 -19.37
CA ASP A 153 4.44 -17.91 -18.40
C ASP A 153 2.91 -17.90 -18.47
N ILE A 154 2.32 -17.96 -19.67
CA ILE A 154 0.88 -18.10 -19.89
C ILE A 154 0.34 -19.32 -19.16
N SER A 155 0.98 -20.48 -19.35
CA SER A 155 0.58 -21.72 -18.68
C SER A 155 0.74 -21.62 -17.16
N LYS A 156 1.83 -21.02 -16.68
CA LYS A 156 2.16 -20.91 -15.26
C LYS A 156 1.22 -19.99 -14.50
N PHE A 157 0.85 -18.87 -15.10
CA PHE A 157 0.03 -17.83 -14.45
C PHE A 157 -1.42 -17.81 -14.93
N GLN A 158 -1.89 -18.91 -15.54
CA GLN A 158 -3.28 -19.07 -15.98
C GLN A 158 -3.77 -17.88 -16.81
N MET A 159 -2.95 -17.47 -17.77
CA MET A 159 -3.27 -16.38 -18.68
C MET A 159 -3.75 -16.95 -20.02
N SER A 160 -4.26 -16.10 -20.89
CA SER A 160 -4.64 -16.47 -22.26
C SER A 160 -4.23 -15.41 -23.25
N ILE A 161 -3.86 -15.82 -24.47
CA ILE A 161 -3.70 -14.89 -25.59
C ILE A 161 -5.08 -14.40 -26.01
N VAL A 162 -5.19 -13.10 -26.26
CA VAL A 162 -6.41 -12.47 -26.76
C VAL A 162 -6.30 -12.36 -28.27
N ASP A 163 -6.97 -13.27 -28.98
CA ASP A 163 -6.93 -13.35 -30.45
C ASP A 163 -7.69 -12.21 -31.13
N GLN A 164 -8.63 -11.58 -30.42
CA GLN A 164 -9.35 -10.37 -30.85
C GLN A 164 -9.65 -9.53 -29.60
N PRO A 165 -8.79 -8.56 -29.23
CA PRO A 165 -9.07 -7.69 -28.10
C PRO A 165 -10.25 -6.79 -28.48
N GLN A 166 -11.42 -7.10 -27.90
CA GLN A 166 -12.68 -6.46 -28.27
C GLN A 166 -12.76 -5.06 -27.64
N PHE A 167 -13.22 -4.09 -28.44
CA PHE A 167 -13.78 -2.86 -27.92
C PHE A 167 -14.97 -3.23 -27.05
N SER A 168 -14.98 -2.77 -25.80
CA SER A 168 -16.12 -2.99 -24.93
C SER A 168 -17.30 -2.11 -25.37
N GLU A 169 -18.48 -2.71 -25.50
CA GLU A 169 -19.73 -1.97 -25.73
C GLU A 169 -20.08 -1.04 -24.55
N ASP A 170 -19.49 -1.28 -23.38
CA ASP A 170 -19.65 -0.51 -22.15
C ASP A 170 -18.54 0.53 -21.87
N GLY A 171 -17.52 0.64 -22.74
CA GLY A 171 -16.46 1.64 -22.63
C GLY A 171 -15.31 1.35 -21.64
N SER A 172 -15.18 0.13 -21.13
CA SER A 172 -14.06 -0.27 -20.26
C SER A 172 -12.78 -0.73 -21.02
N ILE A 173 -11.65 -0.07 -20.67
CA ILE A 173 -10.22 -0.27 -21.02
C ILE A 173 -9.92 -0.80 -22.44
N ILE A 174 -9.79 0.13 -23.38
CA ILE A 174 -9.23 -0.12 -24.72
C ILE A 174 -7.70 -0.12 -24.74
N VAL A 175 -7.03 0.47 -23.74
CA VAL A 175 -5.57 0.68 -23.69
C VAL A 175 -4.86 -0.26 -22.73
N CYS A 176 -3.60 -0.58 -22.99
CA CYS A 176 -2.78 -1.28 -22.00
C CYS A 176 -2.50 -0.36 -20.79
N PRO A 177 -2.90 -0.72 -19.56
CA PRO A 177 -2.79 0.15 -18.38
C PRO A 177 -1.35 0.29 -17.85
N ILE A 178 -0.38 -0.45 -18.41
CA ILE A 178 1.03 -0.38 -18.01
C ILE A 178 1.77 0.66 -18.84
N CYS A 179 1.66 0.58 -20.17
CA CYS A 179 2.36 1.51 -21.08
C CYS A 179 1.52 2.70 -21.51
N TYR A 180 0.20 2.66 -21.25
CA TYR A 180 -0.79 3.63 -21.73
C TYR A 180 -0.75 3.86 -23.25
N ASP A 181 -0.10 2.96 -24.00
CA ASP A 181 0.02 3.00 -25.45
C ASP A 181 -1.16 2.26 -26.08
N SER A 182 -1.74 2.92 -27.10
CA SER A 182 -2.75 2.52 -28.08
C SER A 182 -3.87 1.57 -27.67
N SER A 183 -5.02 1.70 -28.32
CA SER A 183 -6.04 0.68 -28.21
C SER A 183 -5.46 -0.68 -28.66
N PHE A 184 -5.72 -1.77 -27.94
CA PHE A 184 -5.22 -3.12 -28.31
C PHE A 184 -5.53 -3.52 -29.77
N ALA A 185 -6.52 -2.86 -30.38
CA ALA A 185 -6.77 -2.85 -31.81
C ALA A 185 -7.10 -1.43 -32.30
N ASP A 186 -6.76 -1.13 -33.55
CA ASP A 186 -7.28 0.01 -34.34
C ASP A 186 -7.77 -0.55 -35.67
N SER A 187 -8.66 0.19 -36.34
CA SER A 187 -9.35 -0.02 -37.62
C SER A 187 -8.78 -1.03 -38.63
N ASN A 188 -7.45 -1.25 -38.71
CA ASN A 188 -6.82 -2.31 -39.50
C ASN A 188 -5.54 -2.94 -38.89
N ILE A 189 -5.20 -2.65 -37.63
CA ILE A 189 -3.95 -3.10 -37.00
C ILE A 189 -4.23 -3.59 -35.58
N GLN A 190 -3.88 -4.85 -35.34
CA GLN A 190 -4.05 -5.53 -34.06
C GLN A 190 -2.71 -5.81 -33.39
N ASP A 191 -2.67 -5.57 -32.09
CA ASP A 191 -1.52 -5.90 -31.27
C ASP A 191 -1.44 -7.43 -31.06
N LYS A 192 -0.29 -8.04 -31.41
CA LYS A 192 -0.03 -9.46 -31.15
C LYS A 192 0.40 -9.67 -29.69
N TYR A 193 0.04 -10.80 -29.09
CA TYR A 193 0.46 -11.12 -27.71
C TYR A 193 -0.13 -10.17 -26.64
N VAL A 194 -1.36 -9.72 -26.87
CA VAL A 194 -2.22 -9.22 -25.80
C VAL A 194 -2.61 -10.41 -24.93
N ILE A 195 -2.39 -10.28 -23.63
CA ILE A 195 -2.58 -11.33 -22.64
C ILE A 195 -3.69 -10.92 -21.68
N SER A 196 -4.68 -11.79 -21.50
CA SER A 196 -5.68 -11.65 -20.44
C SER A 196 -5.29 -12.48 -19.24
N MET A 197 -5.34 -11.89 -18.05
CA MET A 197 -5.23 -12.62 -16.78
C MET A 197 -6.57 -13.28 -16.42
N SER A 198 -6.57 -14.19 -15.45
CA SER A 198 -7.81 -14.78 -14.90
C SER A 198 -8.77 -13.80 -14.19
N CYS A 199 -8.43 -12.51 -14.13
CA CYS A 199 -9.33 -11.42 -13.71
C CYS A 199 -9.87 -10.61 -14.90
N SER A 200 -9.67 -11.10 -16.12
CA SER A 200 -10.06 -10.49 -17.39
C SER A 200 -9.32 -9.21 -17.79
N HIS A 201 -8.51 -8.61 -16.90
CA HIS A 201 -7.63 -7.49 -17.26
C HIS A 201 -6.59 -7.92 -18.31
N GLN A 202 -6.39 -7.04 -19.30
CA GLN A 202 -5.55 -7.30 -20.46
C GLN A 202 -4.30 -6.41 -20.46
N PHE A 203 -3.20 -6.93 -20.99
CA PHE A 203 -1.90 -6.26 -21.08
C PHE A 203 -1.15 -6.74 -22.32
N HIS A 204 -0.25 -5.94 -22.90
CA HIS A 204 0.78 -6.51 -23.75
C HIS A 204 1.68 -7.44 -22.92
N TYR A 205 2.03 -8.62 -23.45
CA TYR A 205 2.93 -9.54 -22.73
C TYR A 205 4.23 -8.86 -22.31
N VAL A 206 4.84 -8.07 -23.19
CA VAL A 206 6.10 -7.35 -22.92
C VAL A 206 5.98 -6.33 -21.79
N CYS A 207 4.80 -5.75 -21.58
CA CYS A 207 4.54 -4.84 -20.47
C CYS A 207 4.32 -5.59 -19.15
N LEU A 208 3.69 -6.76 -19.21
CA LEU A 208 3.43 -7.59 -18.04
C LEU A 208 4.67 -8.40 -17.60
N GLN A 209 5.56 -8.75 -18.53
CA GLN A 209 6.72 -9.61 -18.32
C GLN A 209 7.61 -9.16 -17.15
N PRO A 210 7.96 -7.87 -16.98
CA PRO A 210 8.77 -7.41 -15.85
C PRO A 210 8.09 -7.60 -14.47
N LEU A 211 6.76 -7.77 -14.44
CA LEU A 211 5.98 -7.95 -13.22
C LEU A 211 5.77 -9.43 -12.85
N LEU A 212 6.21 -10.35 -13.69
CA LEU A 212 6.18 -11.78 -13.42
C LEU A 212 7.22 -12.13 -12.36
N ASN A 213 6.78 -12.53 -11.17
CA ASN A 213 7.67 -13.09 -10.17
C ASN A 213 7.93 -14.58 -10.45
N ASN A 214 8.94 -15.17 -9.82
CA ASN A 214 9.21 -16.60 -9.94
C ASN A 214 8.04 -17.48 -9.51
N ASN A 215 7.21 -17.06 -8.55
CA ASN A 215 6.16 -17.93 -8.01
C ASN A 215 4.76 -17.34 -8.10
N PHE A 216 4.61 -16.05 -8.38
CA PHE A 216 3.32 -15.39 -8.44
C PHE A 216 3.30 -14.26 -9.47
N LEU A 217 2.09 -13.85 -9.84
CA LEU A 217 1.80 -12.66 -10.61
C LEU A 217 0.69 -11.89 -9.89
N LYS A 218 0.90 -10.60 -9.68
CA LYS A 218 -0.10 -9.70 -9.11
C LYS A 218 -0.62 -8.79 -10.21
N CYS A 219 -1.93 -8.83 -10.46
CA CYS A 219 -2.57 -7.97 -11.44
C CYS A 219 -2.35 -6.49 -11.06
N PRO A 220 -1.78 -5.65 -11.95
CA PRO A 220 -1.56 -4.23 -11.69
C PRO A 220 -2.85 -3.41 -11.51
N VAL A 221 -3.98 -3.91 -12.03
CA VAL A 221 -5.26 -3.19 -11.99
C VAL A 221 -6.05 -3.52 -10.74
N CYS A 222 -6.31 -4.80 -10.47
CA CYS A 222 -7.17 -5.23 -9.37
C CYS A 222 -6.46 -5.96 -8.23
N ASN A 223 -5.13 -6.05 -8.27
CA ASN A 223 -4.30 -6.74 -7.27
C ASN A 223 -4.55 -8.26 -7.13
N LYS A 224 -5.36 -8.90 -8.00
CA LYS A 224 -5.55 -10.35 -8.00
C LYS A 224 -4.20 -11.06 -8.14
N ILE A 225 -3.96 -12.03 -7.26
CA ILE A 225 -2.74 -12.84 -7.25
C ILE A 225 -3.02 -14.17 -7.94
N VAL A 226 -2.15 -14.57 -8.86
CA VAL A 226 -2.09 -15.91 -9.44
C VAL A 226 -0.76 -16.56 -9.07
N GLY A 227 -0.77 -17.82 -8.65
CA GLY A 227 0.40 -18.52 -8.12
C GLY A 227 0.52 -18.39 -6.61
N GLN A 228 1.73 -18.64 -6.08
CA GLN A 228 2.00 -18.69 -4.65
C GLN A 228 2.77 -17.46 -4.18
N LEU A 229 2.05 -16.49 -3.62
CA LEU A 229 2.68 -15.34 -2.97
C LEU A 229 3.38 -15.82 -1.68
N LYS A 230 4.64 -15.45 -1.51
CA LYS A 230 5.36 -15.62 -0.25
C LYS A 230 5.71 -14.26 0.32
N GLY A 231 5.33 -14.01 1.56
CA GLY A 231 5.64 -12.77 2.26
C GLY A 231 7.02 -12.79 2.92
N ASP A 232 7.23 -11.81 3.80
CA ASP A 232 8.50 -11.50 4.45
C ASP A 232 8.43 -11.63 5.99
N GLN A 233 7.40 -12.31 6.50
CA GLN A 233 7.30 -12.68 7.91
C GLN A 233 8.57 -13.44 8.36
N PRO A 234 9.16 -13.09 9.52
CA PRO A 234 10.27 -13.84 10.10
C PRO A 234 9.96 -15.32 10.38
N ASP A 235 10.98 -16.11 10.67
CA ASP A 235 10.76 -17.45 11.20
C ASP A 235 10.18 -17.41 12.61
N GLY A 236 9.17 -18.25 12.84
CA GLY A 236 8.39 -18.27 14.06
C GLY A 236 7.49 -19.50 14.13
N ILE A 237 6.80 -19.65 15.25
CA ILE A 237 5.97 -20.80 15.60
C ILE A 237 4.51 -20.32 15.70
N MET A 238 3.58 -21.12 15.17
CA MET A 238 2.14 -20.94 15.34
C MET A 238 1.57 -22.15 16.09
N GLU A 239 1.29 -21.98 17.38
CA GLU A 239 0.67 -22.99 18.24
C GLU A 239 -0.84 -22.79 18.30
N VAL A 240 -1.60 -23.88 18.41
CA VAL A 240 -3.07 -23.82 18.51
C VAL A 240 -3.52 -24.75 19.63
N LYS A 241 -4.45 -24.26 20.45
CA LYS A 241 -5.16 -25.07 21.45
C LYS A 241 -6.59 -24.60 21.61
N THR A 242 -7.45 -25.47 22.11
CA THR A 242 -8.79 -25.09 22.58
C THR A 242 -8.72 -24.66 24.04
N ILE A 243 -9.43 -23.58 24.39
CA ILE A 243 -9.59 -23.09 25.76
C ILE A 243 -11.07 -23.09 26.16
N GLN A 244 -11.36 -23.35 27.44
CA GLN A 244 -12.72 -23.35 28.01
C GLN A 244 -13.20 -21.93 28.34
N GLN A 245 -12.93 -20.97 27.44
CA GLN A 245 -13.50 -19.63 27.45
C GLN A 245 -14.31 -19.48 26.16
N ARG A 246 -15.24 -18.52 26.15
CA ARG A 246 -16.11 -18.28 25.00
C ARG A 246 -15.84 -16.90 24.44
N CYS A 247 -15.72 -16.82 23.12
CA CYS A 247 -15.84 -15.53 22.44
C CYS A 247 -17.26 -14.98 22.69
N GLU A 248 -17.37 -13.70 23.02
CA GLU A 248 -18.65 -13.05 23.26
C GLU A 248 -19.57 -13.22 22.03
N GLY A 249 -20.82 -13.60 22.25
CA GLY A 249 -21.77 -13.93 21.16
C GLY A 249 -21.73 -15.39 20.66
N TYR A 250 -20.80 -16.23 21.14
CA TYR A 250 -20.70 -17.65 20.77
C TYR A 250 -20.96 -18.58 21.97
N LYS A 251 -21.53 -19.75 21.69
CA LYS A 251 -21.87 -20.77 22.70
C LYS A 251 -20.86 -21.93 22.79
N CYS A 252 -19.89 -21.98 21.89
CA CYS A 252 -18.81 -22.97 21.84
C CYS A 252 -17.58 -22.48 22.64
N ASN A 253 -16.58 -23.36 22.81
CA ASN A 253 -15.27 -22.98 23.31
C ASN A 253 -14.55 -22.04 22.31
N THR A 254 -13.31 -21.68 22.61
CA THR A 254 -12.46 -20.85 21.77
C THR A 254 -11.20 -21.58 21.36
N ILE A 255 -10.85 -21.49 20.08
CA ILE A 255 -9.53 -21.79 19.53
C ILE A 255 -8.62 -20.60 19.84
N GLN A 256 -7.61 -20.83 20.67
CA GLN A 256 -6.52 -19.87 20.89
C GLN A 256 -5.36 -20.20 19.95
N ILE A 257 -4.96 -19.20 19.16
CA ILE A 257 -3.77 -19.23 18.31
C ILE A 257 -2.68 -18.41 19.01
N LYS A 258 -1.49 -18.98 19.15
CA LYS A 258 -0.33 -18.31 19.72
C LYS A 258 0.79 -18.27 18.69
N TYR A 259 1.19 -17.06 18.32
CA TYR A 259 2.32 -16.81 17.45
C TYR A 259 3.54 -16.44 18.30
N ILE A 260 4.67 -17.08 18.03
CA ILE A 260 5.93 -16.87 18.76
C ILE A 260 7.01 -16.55 17.73
N PHE A 261 7.66 -15.42 17.91
CA PHE A 261 8.81 -15.00 17.11
C PHE A 261 9.98 -14.68 18.02
N HIS A 262 11.16 -15.16 17.63
CA HIS A 262 12.40 -14.79 18.29
C HIS A 262 12.94 -13.48 17.73
N ASN A 263 13.94 -12.93 18.42
CA ASN A 263 14.70 -11.81 17.91
C ASN A 263 15.49 -12.19 16.66
N GLY A 264 15.78 -11.21 15.82
CA GLY A 264 16.52 -11.45 14.59
C GLY A 264 17.01 -10.18 13.94
N LEU A 265 17.53 -10.35 12.72
CA LEU A 265 18.05 -9.28 11.88
C LEU A 265 17.27 -9.25 10.57
N ARG A 266 16.92 -8.04 10.13
CA ARG A 266 16.42 -7.80 8.78
C ARG A 266 17.22 -6.68 8.15
N ASN A 267 17.87 -6.95 7.02
CA ASN A 267 18.74 -6.00 6.32
C ASN A 267 19.77 -5.33 7.26
N GLY A 268 20.37 -6.11 8.16
CA GLY A 268 21.35 -5.61 9.14
C GLY A 268 20.77 -4.85 10.34
N LYS A 269 19.45 -4.59 10.40
CA LYS A 269 18.80 -3.94 11.55
C LYS A 269 18.13 -4.97 12.45
N TYR A 270 18.39 -4.86 13.75
CA TYR A 270 17.83 -5.75 14.77
C TYR A 270 16.34 -5.51 14.98
N PHE A 271 15.57 -6.59 15.10
CA PHE A 271 14.19 -6.56 15.57
C PHE A 271 14.03 -7.47 16.80
N SER A 272 13.21 -7.02 17.75
CA SER A 272 12.87 -7.81 18.93
C SER A 272 11.82 -8.87 18.61
N GLY A 273 11.96 -10.04 19.23
CA GLY A 273 10.94 -11.09 19.20
C GLY A 273 9.64 -10.65 19.87
N THR A 274 8.56 -11.39 19.63
CA THR A 274 7.26 -11.10 20.21
C THR A 274 6.42 -12.38 20.36
N THR A 275 5.44 -12.35 21.25
CA THR A 275 4.39 -13.35 21.34
C THR A 275 3.04 -12.66 21.19
N ARG A 276 2.19 -13.19 20.31
CA ARG A 276 0.85 -12.64 20.04
C ARG A 276 -0.19 -13.73 20.12
N PHE A 277 -1.35 -13.37 20.67
CA PHE A 277 -2.49 -14.27 20.81
C PHE A 277 -3.63 -13.82 19.92
N ALA A 278 -4.36 -14.77 19.37
CA ALA A 278 -5.59 -14.55 18.64
C ALA A 278 -6.63 -15.63 18.95
N TYR A 279 -7.90 -15.31 18.69
CA TYR A 279 -9.03 -16.10 19.14
C TYR A 279 -10.06 -16.31 18.02
N LEU A 280 -10.48 -17.55 17.85
CA LEU A 280 -11.60 -17.93 16.98
C LEU A 280 -12.58 -18.79 17.77
N PRO A 281 -13.90 -18.67 17.56
CA PRO A 281 -14.84 -19.64 18.14
C PRO A 281 -14.51 -21.06 17.63
N GLU A 282 -14.63 -22.06 18.50
CA GLU A 282 -14.47 -23.48 18.16
C GLU A 282 -15.74 -24.02 17.47
N ASN A 283 -16.07 -23.45 16.31
CA ASN A 283 -17.13 -23.89 15.42
C ASN A 283 -16.55 -24.13 14.01
N GLU A 284 -17.38 -24.53 13.05
CA GLU A 284 -16.92 -24.86 11.70
C GLU A 284 -16.30 -23.66 10.97
N GLU A 285 -16.86 -22.47 11.15
CA GLU A 285 -16.35 -21.24 10.54
C GLU A 285 -14.98 -20.83 11.12
N GLY A 286 -14.81 -20.94 12.44
CA GLY A 286 -13.53 -20.69 13.10
C GLY A 286 -12.46 -21.71 12.72
N LYS A 287 -12.81 -23.00 12.60
CA LYS A 287 -11.89 -24.03 12.08
C LYS A 287 -11.51 -23.76 10.62
N TYR A 288 -12.47 -23.27 9.82
CA TYR A 288 -12.23 -22.92 8.44
C TYR A 288 -11.23 -21.77 8.32
N VAL A 289 -11.45 -20.65 9.01
CA VAL A 289 -10.49 -19.54 9.04
C VAL A 289 -9.15 -19.97 9.61
N LEU A 290 -9.11 -20.81 10.65
CA LEU A 290 -7.86 -21.34 11.19
C LEU A 290 -7.03 -22.06 10.12
N SER A 291 -7.66 -22.88 9.28
CA SER A 291 -6.97 -23.60 8.20
C SER A 291 -6.32 -22.65 7.19
N LEU A 292 -6.99 -21.54 6.87
CA LEU A 292 -6.47 -20.51 5.98
C LEU A 292 -5.36 -19.69 6.64
N LEU A 293 -5.50 -19.34 7.92
CA LEU A 293 -4.46 -18.66 8.69
C LEU A 293 -3.19 -19.50 8.79
N ARG A 294 -3.31 -20.82 8.93
CA ARG A 294 -2.16 -21.74 8.86
C ARG A 294 -1.44 -21.61 7.53
N LYS A 295 -2.20 -21.71 6.42
CA LYS A 295 -1.66 -21.56 5.06
C LYS A 295 -1.01 -20.18 4.85
N ALA A 296 -1.62 -19.11 5.35
CA ALA A 296 -1.05 -17.76 5.31
C ALA A 296 0.25 -17.65 6.12
N PHE A 297 0.32 -18.28 7.29
CA PHE A 297 1.50 -18.29 8.15
C PHE A 297 2.66 -19.04 7.49
N ASP A 298 2.38 -20.22 6.90
CA ASP A 298 3.36 -21.02 6.16
C ASP A 298 3.90 -20.28 4.93
N GLN A 299 3.05 -19.47 4.29
CA GLN A 299 3.41 -18.57 3.20
C GLN A 299 4.01 -17.24 3.67
N LYS A 300 4.26 -17.05 4.96
CA LYS A 300 4.90 -15.85 5.53
C LYS A 300 4.09 -14.55 5.36
N LEU A 301 2.76 -14.64 5.39
CA LEU A 301 1.84 -13.52 5.08
C LEU A 301 1.11 -12.93 6.28
N VAL A 302 1.18 -13.54 7.47
CA VAL A 302 0.42 -13.06 8.65
C VAL A 302 1.10 -11.85 9.29
N PHE A 303 2.42 -11.85 9.31
CA PHE A 303 3.23 -10.75 9.85
C PHE A 303 4.20 -10.18 8.82
N THR A 304 4.83 -9.07 9.19
CA THR A 304 5.96 -8.46 8.48
C THR A 304 6.84 -7.73 9.49
N ILE A 305 7.99 -7.22 9.06
CA ILE A 305 8.78 -6.25 9.82
C ILE A 305 8.48 -4.87 9.26
N GLY A 306 7.99 -3.97 10.11
CA GLY A 306 7.62 -2.62 9.71
C GLY A 306 7.53 -1.69 10.92
N THR A 307 6.72 -0.64 10.77
CA THR A 307 6.48 0.34 11.82
C THR A 307 5.20 -0.01 12.58
N SER A 308 5.31 -0.12 13.90
CA SER A 308 4.15 -0.29 14.78
C SER A 308 3.29 0.96 14.74
N LEU A 309 2.04 0.83 14.29
CA LEU A 309 1.09 1.96 14.26
C LEU A 309 0.69 2.44 15.66
N THR A 310 0.77 1.57 16.66
CA THR A 310 0.39 1.91 18.04
C THR A 310 1.49 2.66 18.79
N THR A 311 2.76 2.32 18.52
CA THR A 311 3.90 2.86 19.28
C THR A 311 4.83 3.74 18.46
N GLY A 312 4.67 3.78 17.13
CA GLY A 312 5.60 4.45 16.20
C GLY A 312 6.95 3.74 16.05
N GLN A 313 7.17 2.61 16.74
CA GLN A 313 8.45 1.91 16.70
C GLN A 313 8.67 1.26 15.34
N GLU A 314 9.77 1.63 14.69
CA GLU A 314 10.22 1.01 13.44
C GLU A 314 10.89 -0.35 13.66
N ASN A 315 10.99 -1.12 12.58
CA ASN A 315 11.70 -2.40 12.51
C ASN A 315 11.25 -3.39 13.59
N CYS A 316 9.94 -3.53 13.75
CA CYS A 316 9.34 -4.48 14.67
C CYS A 316 8.34 -5.40 13.94
N ILE A 317 8.03 -6.52 14.57
CA ILE A 317 7.09 -7.51 14.03
C ILE A 317 5.66 -6.97 14.17
N VAL A 318 5.01 -6.73 13.05
CA VAL A 318 3.65 -6.18 12.95
C VAL A 318 2.73 -7.08 12.13
N TRP A 319 1.43 -6.98 12.36
CA TRP A 319 0.41 -7.66 11.55
C TRP A 319 0.47 -7.18 10.09
N ASN A 320 0.24 -8.07 9.12
CA ASN A 320 0.39 -7.78 7.70
C ASN A 320 -0.97 -7.78 6.96
N GLY A 321 -1.94 -7.04 7.47
CA GLY A 321 -3.23 -6.83 6.81
C GLY A 321 -4.21 -8.02 6.84
N ILE A 322 -3.98 -9.01 7.71
CA ILE A 322 -4.96 -10.04 8.06
C ILE A 322 -5.34 -9.82 9.53
N HIS A 323 -6.55 -9.31 9.76
CA HIS A 323 -7.02 -8.94 11.09
C HIS A 323 -7.31 -10.17 11.94
N HIS A 324 -6.73 -10.16 13.14
CA HIS A 324 -6.94 -11.18 14.15
C HIS A 324 -7.75 -10.60 15.30
N LYS A 325 -8.57 -11.44 15.92
CA LYS A 325 -9.25 -11.09 17.17
C LYS A 325 -8.32 -11.36 18.34
N THR A 326 -7.83 -10.30 18.98
CA THR A 326 -6.88 -10.37 20.10
C THR A 326 -7.55 -10.21 21.46
N SER A 327 -8.87 -10.00 21.50
CA SER A 327 -9.70 -10.08 22.70
C SER A 327 -10.85 -11.08 22.51
N LEU A 328 -11.34 -11.64 23.61
CA LEU A 328 -12.54 -12.50 23.61
C LEU A 328 -13.84 -11.70 23.63
N ASP A 329 -13.77 -10.42 24.02
CA ASP A 329 -14.90 -9.53 24.30
C ASP A 329 -14.58 -8.07 23.90
N GLY A 330 -15.54 -7.16 24.11
CA GLY A 330 -15.35 -5.72 23.93
C GLY A 330 -15.54 -5.22 22.49
N GLY A 331 -16.03 -6.09 21.60
CA GLY A 331 -16.41 -5.77 20.24
C GLY A 331 -15.24 -5.38 19.31
N PRO A 332 -15.54 -4.91 18.08
CA PRO A 332 -14.52 -4.65 17.07
C PRO A 332 -13.49 -3.59 17.48
N GLN A 333 -13.89 -2.59 18.29
CA GLN A 333 -13.03 -1.50 18.75
C GLN A 333 -11.90 -1.97 19.68
N ASN A 334 -12.12 -3.08 20.38
CA ASN A 334 -11.12 -3.73 21.22
C ASN A 334 -10.50 -4.95 20.55
N TYR A 335 -10.64 -5.07 19.22
CA TYR A 335 -10.19 -6.22 18.45
C TYR A 335 -10.78 -7.54 18.99
N GLY A 336 -11.99 -7.50 19.54
CA GLY A 336 -12.64 -8.63 20.18
C GLY A 336 -14.02 -8.93 19.60
N TYR A 337 -14.77 -9.75 20.33
CA TYR A 337 -16.14 -10.15 19.98
C TYR A 337 -17.15 -9.41 20.87
N PRO A 338 -18.46 -9.39 20.55
CA PRO A 338 -19.06 -9.84 19.29
C PRO A 338 -18.62 -8.95 18.13
N ASP A 339 -18.40 -9.57 16.98
CA ASP A 339 -18.20 -8.87 15.71
C ASP A 339 -18.82 -9.73 14.62
N PRO A 340 -20.09 -9.45 14.25
CA PRO A 340 -20.81 -10.28 13.28
C PRO A 340 -20.22 -10.20 11.87
N THR A 341 -19.36 -9.22 11.58
CA THR A 341 -18.75 -9.03 10.25
C THR A 341 -17.33 -9.61 10.15
N TYR A 342 -16.80 -10.14 11.26
CA TYR A 342 -15.39 -10.52 11.32
C TYR A 342 -15.01 -11.57 10.28
N PHE A 343 -15.83 -12.61 10.13
CA PHE A 343 -15.53 -13.73 9.26
C PHE A 343 -15.50 -13.33 7.78
N ASP A 344 -16.47 -12.53 7.32
CA ASP A 344 -16.47 -11.98 5.96
C ASP A 344 -15.19 -11.18 5.69
N ARG A 345 -14.84 -10.27 6.61
CA ARG A 345 -13.66 -9.40 6.46
C ARG A 345 -12.36 -10.20 6.42
N VAL A 346 -12.15 -11.13 7.36
CA VAL A 346 -10.90 -11.91 7.41
C VAL A 346 -10.76 -12.84 6.21
N LEU A 347 -11.86 -13.40 5.70
CA LEU A 347 -11.85 -14.21 4.48
C LEU A 347 -11.50 -13.37 3.25
N ASP A 348 -12.03 -12.16 3.14
CA ASP A 348 -11.66 -11.23 2.07
C ASP A 348 -10.19 -10.81 2.15
N GLU A 349 -9.68 -10.51 3.34
CA GLU A 349 -8.27 -10.18 3.56
C GLU A 349 -7.33 -11.33 3.19
N LEU A 350 -7.68 -12.56 3.59
CA LEU A 350 -6.96 -13.77 3.19
C LEU A 350 -6.97 -13.96 1.68
N LYS A 351 -8.13 -13.78 1.04
CA LYS A 351 -8.29 -13.86 -0.42
C LYS A 351 -7.46 -12.81 -1.15
N GLN A 352 -7.41 -11.57 -0.64
CA GLN A 352 -6.55 -10.50 -1.19
C GLN A 352 -5.06 -10.84 -1.10
N LYS A 353 -4.67 -11.68 -0.14
CA LYS A 353 -3.31 -12.22 -0.01
C LYS A 353 -3.08 -13.49 -0.85
N GLY A 354 -4.05 -13.91 -1.67
CA GLY A 354 -3.98 -15.13 -2.47
C GLY A 354 -4.22 -16.42 -1.67
N ILE A 355 -4.74 -16.31 -0.44
CA ILE A 355 -5.03 -17.44 0.43
C ILE A 355 -6.52 -17.81 0.29
N THR A 356 -6.77 -18.81 -0.54
CA THR A 356 -8.07 -19.46 -0.68
C THR A 356 -7.96 -20.94 -0.32
N GLN A 357 -9.10 -21.64 -0.24
CA GLN A 357 -9.06 -23.10 -0.26
C GLN A 357 -8.29 -23.58 -1.48
N SER A 358 -7.43 -24.57 -1.25
CA SER A 358 -6.87 -25.36 -2.34
C SER A 358 -8.00 -26.27 -2.83
N ASN A 359 -8.33 -26.24 -4.12
CA ASN A 359 -9.01 -27.37 -4.74
C ASN A 359 -7.97 -28.50 -4.73
N ASN A 360 -8.04 -29.39 -3.74
CA ASN A 360 -7.26 -30.62 -3.76
C ASN A 360 -7.78 -31.55 -4.85
#